data_AF-A0A2P5FAX5-F1
#
_entry.id   AF-A0A2P5FAX5-F1
#
_cell.length_a   1.000
_cell.length_b   1.000
_cell.length_c   1.000
_cell.angle_alpha   90.00
_cell.angle_beta   90.00
_cell.angle_gamma   90.00
#
_symmetry.space_group_name_H-M   'P 1'
#
loop_
_entity.id
_entity.type
_entity.pdbx_description
1 polymer ?
#
loop_
_entity_poly.entity_id
_entity_poly.type
_entity_poly.pdbx_seq_one_letter_code
_entity_poly.pdbx_strand_id
1 'polypeptide(L)'
;MLVFQLRIEQRRGRVFDGWSEGKIYFPPTYKYSNNSDRYAGEDRRPKEKRRTPAWCDRILWYGRGLHQLSYVRGESRFSDHRPVYSIFAAEVESLNRSRIKKSMSCSSSRIEVVTAAKELCLDGDKDIV
;
A
#
# COMPACT_ATOMS: atom_id res chain seq x y z
N MET A 1 -20.42 3.10 6.99
CA MET A 1 -20.40 4.42 6.31
C MET A 1 -19.01 4.86 5.83
N LEU A 2 -17.89 4.18 6.12
CA LEU A 2 -16.55 4.68 5.72
C LEU A 2 -15.60 3.59 5.21
N VAL A 3 -16.07 2.71 4.33
CA VAL A 3 -15.21 1.66 3.76
C VAL A 3 -14.17 2.26 2.77
N PHE A 4 -14.51 3.38 2.13
CA PHE A 4 -13.66 4.08 1.16
C PHE A 4 -13.48 5.57 1.49
N GLN A 5 -13.37 5.94 2.78
CA GLN A 5 -13.26 7.36 3.17
C GLN A 5 -12.12 8.07 2.44
N LEU A 6 -10.94 7.43 2.34
CA LEU A 6 -9.81 7.97 1.59
C LEU A 6 -10.17 8.39 0.16
N ARG A 7 -10.87 7.54 -0.61
CA ARG A 7 -11.26 7.85 -2.00
C ARG A 7 -12.30 8.96 -2.11
N ILE A 8 -13.12 9.14 -1.08
CA ILE A 8 -14.11 10.22 -1.04
C ILE A 8 -13.38 11.54 -0.78
N GLU A 9 -12.48 11.57 0.19
CA GLU A 9 -11.73 12.77 0.56
C GLU A 9 -10.75 13.20 -0.53
N GLN A 10 -10.11 12.25 -1.23
CA GLN A 10 -9.29 12.53 -2.43
C GLN A 10 -10.12 13.13 -3.56
N ARG A 11 -11.29 12.55 -3.89
CA ARG A 11 -12.18 13.10 -4.93
C ARG A 11 -12.71 14.50 -4.59
N ARG A 12 -12.78 14.82 -3.30
CA ARG A 12 -13.16 16.14 -2.82
C ARG A 12 -11.97 17.11 -2.74
N GLY A 13 -10.78 16.69 -3.14
CA GLY A 13 -9.57 17.53 -3.14
C GLY A 13 -9.08 17.92 -1.75
N ARG A 14 -9.47 17.20 -0.69
CA ARG A 14 -9.13 17.57 0.70
C ARG A 14 -7.85 16.95 1.21
N VAL A 15 -7.44 15.82 0.63
CA VAL A 15 -6.26 15.05 1.05
C VAL A 15 -5.56 14.47 -0.17
N PHE A 16 -4.24 14.31 -0.07
CA PHE A 16 -3.40 13.68 -1.09
C PHE A 16 -3.58 14.25 -2.50
N ASP A 17 -3.64 15.58 -2.62
CA ASP A 17 -3.74 16.24 -3.91
C ASP A 17 -2.54 15.94 -4.80
N GLY A 18 -2.80 15.61 -6.06
CA GLY A 18 -1.80 15.14 -7.04
C GLY A 18 -1.22 13.75 -6.80
N TRP A 19 -1.57 13.04 -5.72
CA TRP A 19 -1.15 11.65 -5.52
C TRP A 19 -2.02 10.70 -6.32
N SER A 20 -1.40 9.63 -6.79
CA SER A 20 -2.05 8.54 -7.52
C SER A 20 -2.16 7.29 -6.67
N GLU A 21 -3.22 6.51 -6.91
CA GLU A 21 -3.44 5.22 -6.28
C GLU A 21 -3.91 4.20 -7.32
N GLY A 22 -3.42 2.97 -7.20
CA GLY A 22 -3.80 1.86 -8.03
C GLY A 22 -5.27 1.48 -7.88
N LYS A 23 -5.83 0.88 -8.92
CA LYS A 23 -7.16 0.28 -8.81
C LYS A 23 -7.08 -0.95 -7.91
N ILE A 24 -7.81 -0.90 -6.81
CA ILE A 24 -7.94 -2.00 -5.85
C ILE A 24 -8.88 -3.06 -6.42
N TYR A 25 -8.38 -4.28 -6.57
CA TYR A 25 -9.13 -5.47 -6.98
C TYR A 25 -9.15 -6.58 -5.91
N PHE A 26 -8.52 -6.33 -4.75
CA PHE A 26 -8.45 -7.26 -3.63
C PHE A 26 -9.48 -6.92 -2.54
N PRO A 27 -9.91 -7.89 -1.72
CA PRO A 27 -10.89 -7.66 -0.66
C PRO A 27 -10.33 -6.79 0.47
N PRO A 28 -11.19 -6.27 1.37
CA PRO A 28 -10.76 -5.46 2.52
C PRO A 28 -9.64 -6.12 3.32
N THR A 29 -8.67 -5.34 3.76
CA THR A 29 -7.47 -5.83 4.46
C THR A 29 -7.64 -5.89 5.97
N TYR A 30 -8.71 -5.31 6.50
CA TYR A 30 -9.04 -5.21 7.92
C TYR A 30 -10.56 -5.39 8.13
N LYS A 31 -11.08 -5.87 9.26
CA LYS A 31 -10.41 -6.55 10.39
C LYS A 31 -10.68 -8.03 10.29
N TYR A 32 -9.64 -8.85 10.30
CA TYR A 32 -9.76 -10.31 10.31
C TYR A 32 -9.80 -10.87 11.74
N SER A 33 -10.46 -12.01 11.90
CA SER A 33 -10.36 -12.81 13.12
C SER A 33 -8.97 -13.47 13.19
N ASN A 34 -8.49 -13.72 14.41
CA ASN A 34 -7.13 -14.19 14.63
C ASN A 34 -6.87 -15.51 13.88
N ASN A 35 -5.79 -15.55 13.12
CA ASN A 35 -5.38 -16.70 12.30
C ASN A 35 -6.48 -17.26 11.36
N SER A 36 -7.40 -16.42 10.88
CA SER A 36 -8.57 -16.82 10.08
C SER A 36 -8.82 -15.88 8.90
N ASP A 37 -9.44 -16.38 7.83
CA ASP A 37 -9.92 -15.56 6.69
C ASP A 37 -11.32 -14.97 6.90
N ARG A 38 -11.92 -15.22 8.07
CA ARG A 38 -13.20 -14.62 8.47
C ARG A 38 -12.98 -13.20 8.96
N TYR A 39 -13.91 -12.31 8.63
CA TYR A 39 -13.90 -10.95 9.18
C TYR A 39 -14.38 -10.97 10.64
N ALA A 40 -13.79 -10.10 11.47
CA ALA A 40 -14.13 -10.00 12.87
C ALA A 40 -15.62 -9.63 13.05
N GLY A 41 -16.35 -10.45 13.82
CA GLY A 41 -17.79 -10.30 14.05
C GLY A 41 -18.70 -11.02 13.03
N GLU A 42 -18.14 -11.88 12.18
CA GLU A 42 -18.92 -12.86 11.40
C GLU A 42 -19.46 -14.01 12.27
N ASP A 43 -18.72 -14.36 13.32
CA ASP A 43 -19.15 -15.33 14.33
C ASP A 43 -20.08 -14.66 15.34
N ARG A 44 -21.31 -15.19 15.45
CA ARG A 44 -22.47 -14.62 16.16
C ARG A 44 -22.33 -14.61 17.70
N ARG A 45 -21.24 -14.05 18.25
CA ARG A 45 -21.10 -13.82 19.69
C ARG A 45 -21.70 -12.45 20.06
N PRO A 46 -22.70 -12.36 20.94
CA PRO A 46 -23.41 -11.11 21.27
C PRO A 46 -22.55 -9.98 21.85
N LYS A 47 -21.30 -10.24 22.25
CA LYS A 47 -20.42 -9.29 22.95
C LYS A 47 -19.29 -8.68 22.12
N GLU A 48 -19.08 -9.11 20.87
CA GLU A 48 -17.99 -8.57 20.04
C GLU A 48 -18.46 -7.39 19.19
N LYS A 49 -17.78 -6.24 19.33
CA LYS A 49 -18.05 -5.04 18.53
C LYS A 49 -17.79 -5.35 17.05
N ARG A 50 -18.85 -5.41 16.25
CA ARG A 50 -18.77 -5.58 14.79
C ARG A 50 -18.00 -4.39 14.18
N ARG A 51 -16.82 -4.65 13.62
CA ARG A 51 -16.12 -3.68 12.78
C ARG A 51 -16.49 -3.98 11.33
N THR A 52 -16.84 -2.93 10.57
CA THR A 52 -17.06 -3.08 9.13
C THR A 52 -15.73 -3.35 8.45
N PRO A 53 -15.61 -4.35 7.56
CA PRO A 53 -14.41 -4.56 6.76
C PRO A 53 -14.00 -3.28 6.03
N ALA A 54 -12.70 -2.98 6.00
CA ALA A 54 -12.13 -1.75 5.45
C ALA A 54 -10.78 -1.96 4.75
N TRP A 55 -10.48 -1.07 3.79
CA TRP A 55 -9.20 -0.97 3.11
C TRP A 55 -8.33 0.09 3.79
N CYS A 56 -7.78 -0.25 4.95
CA CYS A 56 -6.94 0.64 5.75
C CYS A 56 -5.48 0.68 5.26
N ASP A 57 -5.06 -0.32 4.47
CA ASP A 57 -3.69 -0.51 4.03
C ASP A 57 -3.55 -0.09 2.56
N ARG A 58 -2.96 1.09 2.35
CA ARG A 58 -2.99 1.83 1.09
C ARG A 58 -1.60 2.24 0.68
N ILE A 59 -1.29 2.14 -0.61
CA ILE A 59 -0.02 2.56 -1.19
C ILE A 59 -0.33 3.58 -2.27
N LEU A 60 0.10 4.81 -2.03
CA LEU A 60 -0.06 5.94 -2.94
C LEU A 60 1.32 6.37 -3.42
N TRP A 61 1.39 6.95 -4.60
CA TRP A 61 2.62 7.54 -5.13
C TRP A 61 2.37 8.94 -5.68
N TYR A 62 3.43 9.72 -5.80
CA TYR A 62 3.40 11.07 -6.33
C TYR A 62 4.58 11.28 -7.30
N GLY A 63 4.38 12.12 -8.31
CA GLY A 63 5.41 12.45 -9.29
C GLY A 63 5.35 11.60 -10.57
N ARG A 64 6.36 11.79 -11.42
CA ARG A 64 6.52 11.11 -12.71
C ARG A 64 7.55 9.99 -12.61
N GLY A 65 7.59 9.12 -13.62
CA GLY A 65 8.57 8.02 -13.71
C GLY A 65 8.25 6.80 -12.85
N LEU A 66 7.11 6.76 -12.14
CA LEU A 66 6.64 5.57 -11.44
C LEU A 66 5.44 4.97 -12.16
N HIS A 67 5.61 3.75 -12.67
CA HIS A 67 4.57 2.97 -13.32
C HIS A 67 4.20 1.78 -12.44
N GLN A 68 3.00 1.79 -11.86
CA GLN A 68 2.54 0.69 -11.02
C GLN A 68 2.26 -0.55 -11.89
N LEU A 69 2.99 -1.64 -11.61
CA LEU A 69 2.88 -2.92 -12.28
C LEU A 69 1.89 -3.86 -11.57
N SER A 70 1.84 -3.82 -10.25
CA SER A 70 0.92 -4.64 -9.46
C SER A 70 0.46 -3.93 -8.20
N TYR A 71 -0.73 -4.29 -7.72
CA TYR A 71 -1.26 -3.82 -6.45
C TYR A 71 -2.11 -4.91 -5.83
N VAL A 72 -1.57 -5.60 -4.83
CA VAL A 72 -2.10 -6.88 -4.34
C VAL A 72 -2.10 -6.96 -2.81
N ARG A 73 -2.99 -7.79 -2.28
CA ARG A 73 -3.03 -8.18 -0.87
C ARG A 73 -2.36 -9.54 -0.72
N GLY A 74 -1.53 -9.73 0.31
CA GLY A 74 -1.00 -11.03 0.69
C GLY A 74 -1.93 -11.81 1.63
N GLU A 75 -1.65 -13.09 1.79
CA GLU A 75 -2.47 -14.03 2.58
C GLU A 75 -1.91 -14.35 3.97
N SER A 76 -0.86 -13.62 4.40
CA SER A 76 -0.32 -13.77 5.75
C SER A 76 -1.38 -13.48 6.81
N ARG A 77 -1.46 -14.35 7.83
CA ARG A 77 -2.47 -14.30 8.90
C ARG A 77 -1.90 -13.93 10.27
N PHE A 78 -0.66 -13.42 10.31
CA PHE A 78 0.03 -13.06 11.56
C PHE A 78 -0.58 -11.87 12.30
N SER A 79 -1.46 -11.10 11.66
CA SER A 79 -2.19 -9.98 12.28
C SER A 79 -3.66 -9.97 11.86
N ASP A 80 -4.45 -9.09 12.48
CA ASP A 80 -5.82 -8.80 12.04
C ASP A 80 -5.88 -7.96 10.75
N HIS A 81 -4.71 -7.60 10.21
CA HIS A 81 -4.50 -7.05 8.89
C HIS A 81 -3.91 -8.08 7.92
N ARG A 82 -4.23 -7.90 6.64
CA ARG A 82 -3.54 -8.58 5.53
C ARG A 82 -2.52 -7.63 4.91
N PRO A 83 -1.27 -8.08 4.68
CA PRO A 83 -0.25 -7.21 4.11
C PRO A 83 -0.64 -6.78 2.69
N VAL A 84 -0.19 -5.60 2.29
CA VAL A 84 -0.46 -5.04 0.97
C VAL A 84 0.87 -4.69 0.29
N TYR A 85 0.98 -5.07 -0.98
CA TYR A 85 2.16 -4.90 -1.80
C TYR A 85 1.81 -4.17 -3.08
N SER A 86 2.74 -3.36 -3.56
CA SER A 86 2.67 -2.71 -4.85
C SER A 86 4.03 -2.77 -5.52
N ILE A 87 4.07 -3.22 -6.77
CA ILE A 87 5.30 -3.25 -7.57
C ILE A 87 5.25 -2.08 -8.55
N PHE A 88 6.37 -1.37 -8.68
CA PHE A 88 6.54 -0.25 -9.60
C PHE A 88 7.74 -0.49 -10.52
N ALA A 89 7.61 -0.08 -11.77
CA ALA A 89 8.76 0.25 -12.61
C ALA A 89 9.08 1.74 -12.41
N ALA A 90 10.31 2.02 -12.00
CA ALA A 90 10.83 3.36 -11.76
C ALA A 90 11.81 3.76 -12.86
N GLU A 91 11.56 4.89 -13.52
CA GLU A 91 12.51 5.54 -14.41
C GLU A 91 13.54 6.30 -13.59
N VAL A 92 14.81 5.91 -13.73
CA VAL A 92 15.93 6.52 -13.02
C VAL A 92 16.87 7.17 -14.03
N GLU A 93 17.10 8.46 -13.87
CA GLU A 93 18.12 9.17 -14.64
C GLU A 93 19.50 8.85 -14.11
N SER A 94 20.36 8.27 -14.94
CA SER A 94 21.77 8.04 -14.57
C SER A 94 22.65 9.19 -15.07
N LEU A 95 23.12 10.03 -14.14
CA LEU A 95 24.11 11.06 -14.43
C LEU A 95 25.51 10.42 -14.49
N ASN A 96 26.05 10.27 -15.70
CA ASN A 96 27.43 9.80 -15.89
C ASN A 96 28.43 10.90 -15.46
N ARG A 97 28.99 10.77 -14.26
CA ARG A 97 29.97 11.72 -13.69
C ARG A 97 31.27 11.85 -14.52
N SER A 98 31.56 10.89 -15.40
CA SER A 98 32.79 10.85 -16.22
C SER A 98 32.79 11.72 -17.48
N ARG A 99 31.67 12.38 -17.85
CA ARG A 99 31.54 13.15 -19.11
C ARG A 99 31.36 14.67 -18.96
N ILE A 100 31.59 15.24 -17.78
CA ILE A 100 31.37 16.68 -17.52
C ILE A 100 32.25 17.63 -18.39
N LYS A 101 33.21 17.13 -19.19
CA LYS A 101 34.10 17.97 -20.01
C LYS A 101 33.82 18.07 -21.52
N LYS A 102 32.78 17.45 -22.10
CA LYS A 102 32.44 17.74 -23.52
C LYS A 102 30.92 17.78 -23.75
N SER A 103 30.47 18.95 -24.21
CA SER A 103 29.23 19.26 -24.93
C SER A 103 28.08 18.21 -24.90
N MET A 104 26.98 18.62 -24.27
CA MET A 104 25.59 18.18 -24.39
C MET A 104 25.23 16.82 -25.03
N SER A 105 24.39 16.10 -24.28
CA SER A 105 23.37 15.12 -24.71
C SER A 105 23.76 13.64 -24.83
N CYS A 106 23.62 12.93 -23.72
CA CYS A 106 22.90 11.64 -23.66
C CYS A 106 22.65 11.32 -22.18
N SER A 107 21.50 11.70 -21.63
CA SER A 107 21.05 11.18 -20.34
C SER A 107 20.56 9.74 -20.58
N SER A 108 21.20 8.75 -19.97
CA SER A 108 20.76 7.35 -20.08
C SER A 108 19.74 7.09 -18.98
N SER A 109 18.48 6.89 -19.35
CA SER A 109 17.45 6.41 -18.43
C SER A 109 17.60 4.90 -18.23
N ARG A 110 17.49 4.44 -16.98
CA ARG A 110 17.41 3.01 -16.64
C ARG A 110 16.08 2.76 -15.94
N ILE A 111 15.51 1.57 -16.12
CA ILE A 111 14.29 1.15 -15.45
C ILE A 111 14.68 0.22 -14.30
N GLU A 112 14.24 0.55 -13.09
CA GLU A 112 14.41 -0.27 -11.90
C GLU A 112 13.06 -0.75 -11.39
N VAL A 113 12.98 -2.03 -11.00
CA VAL A 113 11.76 -2.58 -10.39
C VAL A 113 11.84 -2.37 -8.89
N VAL A 114 10.90 -1.61 -8.34
CA VAL A 114 10.82 -1.30 -6.91
C VAL A 114 9.58 -1.95 -6.33
N THR A 115 9.72 -2.62 -5.19
CA THR A 115 8.59 -3.18 -4.43
C THR A 115 8.32 -2.29 -3.23
N ALA A 116 7.10 -1.76 -3.14
CA ALA A 116 6.58 -1.11 -1.94
C ALA A 116 5.74 -2.13 -1.17
N ALA A 117 6.13 -2.42 0.06
CA ALA A 117 5.40 -3.30 0.96
C ALA A 117 4.97 -2.50 2.20
N LYS A 118 3.71 -2.63 2.59
CA LYS A 118 3.26 -2.25 3.94
C LYS A 118 3.13 -3.52 4.75
N GLU A 119 4.25 -3.98 5.29
CA GLU A 119 4.30 -5.07 6.26
C GLU A 119 4.23 -4.44 7.65
N LEU A 120 3.16 -4.71 8.39
CA LEU A 120 3.12 -4.35 9.81
C LEU A 120 4.01 -5.36 10.55
N CYS A 121 5.10 -4.87 11.13
CA CYS A 121 5.92 -5.64 12.06
C CYS A 121 5.07 -6.22 13.20
N LEU A 122 5.42 -7.45 13.56
CA LEU A 122 5.08 -8.07 14.83
C LEU A 122 5.58 -7.17 15.96
N ASP A 123 4.69 -6.47 16.67
CA ASP A 123 4.98 -6.11 18.05
C ASP A 123 4.83 -7.39 18.87
N GLY A 124 5.96 -8.08 19.04
CA GLY A 124 6.17 -8.95 20.18
C GLY A 124 6.02 -8.15 21.48
N ASP A 125 5.58 -8.85 22.52
CA ASP A 125 5.49 -8.43 23.92
C ASP A 125 4.40 -7.42 24.29
N LYS A 126 3.25 -7.96 24.73
CA LYS A 126 2.47 -7.39 25.83
C LYS A 126 1.92 -8.48 26.76
N ASP A 127 2.83 -9.18 27.44
CA ASP A 127 2.58 -9.72 28.78
C ASP A 127 3.32 -8.84 29.80
N ILE A 128 2.69 -7.73 30.21
CA ILE A 128 2.94 -7.03 31.49
C ILE A 128 1.59 -6.44 31.93
N VAL A 129 0.69 -7.27 32.46
CA VAL A 129 0.30 -7.47 33.89
C VAL A 129 -0.87 -8.45 33.94
#